data_AF-A0A8A4TX09-F1
#
_entry.id   AF-A0A8A4TX09-F1
#
_cell.length_a   1.000
_cell.length_b   1.000
_cell.length_c   1.000
_cell.angle_alpha   90.00
_cell.angle_beta   90.00
_cell.angle_gamma   90.00
#
_symmetry.space_group_name_H-M   'P 1'
#
loop_
_entity.id
_entity.type
_entity.pdbx_description
1 polymer ?
#
loop_
_entity_poly.entity_id
_entity_poly.type
_entity_poly.pdbx_seq_one_letter_code
_entity_poly.pdbx_strand_id
1 'polypeptide(L)'
;MLSQQYERHSQQERDVRLSLINSLLTTPHRELKSVASFHTEALALDPLFYGHLAVWYLRTGQVRDHKEVFLATLLTSEWEAHRDAGFVMLADLPPYQVARVIEFMKVHRGKVPRSTRTAVVRYLRRRESDPSRFDRAALRARKAMKYLYATLHIKPADRANRILFRNDPPRDSLAYKLKTLTKAEEPVEQARMIVELNIPYTIAIGAVHQVTPTVLFAMVNQMSPQEVINHMSSLQKRGALDHADVKALIDRKLEQAQRDDRVSAYKAKVAIGEAKLDEETRERLDAITERKIREAGRITRSTALLVDKSASMNTAIEIGKRMAAMISSVTESDLHVVAFDTAPYPIVAQGTTLADWEKAFSWLRAGNCTSLGAGLLPLLKGRQPVEQIIVVTDEWENTHPYFVDVLARYRTELDINPDVLFIHVGNYRDTMSGVLTSAGVPVETYRFDGDYYALPNLLPLLSRPNRVDLLMDILAVPLPTRDDKAQVA
;
A
#
# COMPACT_ATOMS: atom_id res chain seq x y z
N MET A 1 44.65 -1.11 -3.57
CA MET A 1 44.05 0.10 -4.20
C MET A 1 42.88 -0.26 -5.11
N LEU A 2 43.04 -1.16 -6.09
CA LEU A 2 41.93 -1.61 -6.97
C LEU A 2 40.76 -2.31 -6.23
N SER A 3 41.03 -3.16 -5.22
CA SER A 3 39.94 -3.79 -4.45
C SER A 3 39.13 -2.80 -3.60
N GLN A 4 39.81 -1.85 -2.95
CA GLN A 4 39.16 -0.79 -2.16
C GLN A 4 38.34 0.18 -3.03
N GLN A 5 38.77 0.44 -4.27
CA GLN A 5 37.96 1.21 -5.22
C GLN A 5 36.72 0.44 -5.68
N TYR A 6 36.86 -0.87 -5.93
CA TYR A 6 35.74 -1.73 -6.31
C TYR A 6 34.71 -1.87 -5.20
N GLU A 7 35.15 -2.06 -3.95
CA GLU A 7 34.30 -2.11 -2.76
C GLU A 7 33.53 -0.80 -2.55
N ARG A 8 34.21 0.36 -2.69
CA ARG A 8 33.55 1.68 -2.60
C ARG A 8 32.51 1.90 -3.69
N HIS A 9 32.80 1.53 -4.94
CA HIS A 9 31.82 1.62 -6.02
C HIS A 9 30.63 0.71 -5.81
N SER A 10 30.85 -0.53 -5.35
CA SER A 10 29.77 -1.47 -5.04
C SER A 10 28.90 -1.00 -3.88
N GLN A 11 29.50 -0.39 -2.86
CA GLN A 11 28.78 0.19 -1.73
C GLN A 11 27.95 1.40 -2.17
N GLN A 12 28.52 2.31 -2.96
CA GLN A 12 27.80 3.46 -3.49
C GLN A 12 26.60 3.05 -4.38
N GLU A 13 26.76 2.02 -5.22
CA GLU A 13 25.67 1.48 -6.03
C GLU A 13 24.54 0.88 -5.17
N ARG A 14 24.89 0.17 -4.09
CA ARG A 14 23.91 -0.35 -3.12
C ARG A 14 23.18 0.79 -2.42
N ASP A 15 23.88 1.80 -1.96
CA ASP A 15 23.30 2.95 -1.26
C ASP A 15 22.29 3.69 -2.14
N VAL A 16 22.61 3.87 -3.43
CA VAL A 16 21.69 4.45 -4.41
C VAL A 16 20.43 3.58 -4.56
N ARG A 17 20.59 2.27 -4.78
CA ARG A 17 19.44 1.37 -4.96
C ARG A 17 18.54 1.28 -3.72
N LEU A 18 19.13 1.29 -2.52
CA LEU A 18 18.39 1.30 -1.26
C LEU A 18 17.65 2.62 -1.05
N SER A 19 18.29 3.75 -1.37
CA SER A 19 17.64 5.06 -1.37
C SER A 19 16.42 5.11 -2.31
N LEU A 20 16.53 4.49 -3.49
CA LEU A 20 15.40 4.35 -4.42
C LEU A 20 14.25 3.52 -3.83
N ILE A 21 14.54 2.40 -3.15
CA ILE A 21 13.51 1.59 -2.48
C ILE A 21 12.85 2.40 -1.35
N ASN A 22 13.63 3.07 -0.51
CA ASN A 22 13.12 3.83 0.63
C ASN A 22 12.17 4.94 0.17
N SER A 23 12.49 5.56 -0.96
CA SER A 23 11.67 6.61 -1.57
C SER A 23 10.33 6.09 -2.13
N LEU A 24 10.13 4.77 -2.30
CA LEU A 24 8.84 4.17 -2.72
C LEU A 24 7.90 3.85 -1.55
N LEU A 25 8.40 4.01 -0.32
CA LEU A 25 7.63 3.78 0.91
C LEU A 25 6.82 5.02 1.30
N THR A 26 7.18 6.18 0.79
CA THR A 26 6.45 7.42 0.99
C THR A 26 5.22 7.38 0.08
N THR A 27 4.02 7.49 0.64
CA THR A 27 2.80 7.55 -0.19
C THR A 27 2.67 8.97 -0.74
N PRO A 28 2.70 9.18 -2.06
CA PRO A 28 2.31 10.45 -2.61
C PRO A 28 0.81 10.63 -2.44
N HIS A 29 0.39 11.64 -1.68
CA HIS A 29 -1.01 12.01 -1.47
C HIS A 29 -1.65 12.61 -2.74
N ARG A 30 -1.62 11.87 -3.87
CA ARG A 30 -2.01 12.31 -5.22
C ARG A 30 -1.20 13.47 -5.79
N GLU A 31 -0.04 13.79 -5.21
CA GLU A 31 0.92 14.73 -5.78
C GLU A 31 1.73 14.07 -6.90
N LEU A 32 1.07 13.73 -8.00
CA LEU A 32 1.68 12.98 -9.11
C LEU A 32 2.93 13.66 -9.71
N LYS A 33 3.09 14.97 -9.51
CA LYS A 33 4.25 15.74 -9.99
C LYS A 33 5.54 15.38 -9.23
N SER A 34 5.52 15.29 -7.90
CA SER A 34 6.70 14.93 -7.09
C SER A 34 7.11 13.48 -7.31
N VAL A 35 6.11 12.60 -7.51
CA VAL A 35 6.35 11.21 -7.91
C VAL A 35 7.00 11.12 -9.29
N ALA A 36 6.52 11.92 -10.25
CA ALA A 36 7.05 11.91 -11.60
C ALA A 36 8.54 12.30 -11.67
N SER A 37 8.96 13.30 -10.90
CA SER A 37 10.38 13.70 -10.83
C SER A 37 11.23 12.59 -10.25
N PHE A 38 10.83 12.03 -9.11
CA PHE A 38 11.53 10.92 -8.47
C PHE A 38 11.73 9.73 -9.43
N HIS A 39 10.66 9.26 -10.08
CA HIS A 39 10.77 8.12 -11.00
C HIS A 39 11.62 8.43 -12.25
N THR A 40 11.74 9.70 -12.63
CA THR A 40 12.60 10.13 -13.74
C THR A 40 14.07 10.09 -13.33
N GLU A 41 14.38 10.61 -12.15
CA GLU A 41 15.73 10.58 -11.57
C GLU A 41 16.18 9.15 -11.29
N ALA A 42 15.29 8.33 -10.71
CA ALA A 42 15.55 6.91 -10.43
C ALA A 42 15.89 6.11 -11.69
N LEU A 43 15.15 6.34 -12.79
CA LEU A 43 15.43 5.70 -14.07
C LEU A 43 16.77 6.17 -14.66
N ALA A 44 17.16 7.44 -14.45
CA ALA A 44 18.42 7.98 -14.95
C ALA A 44 19.63 7.47 -14.15
N LEU A 45 19.46 7.27 -12.84
CA LEU A 45 20.49 6.77 -11.92
C LEU A 45 20.84 5.30 -12.19
N ASP A 46 19.85 4.43 -12.25
CA ASP A 46 20.07 3.00 -12.51
C ASP A 46 18.92 2.41 -13.35
N PRO A 47 19.03 2.47 -14.69
CA PRO A 47 18.00 1.95 -15.57
C PRO A 47 17.75 0.44 -15.41
N LEU A 48 18.82 -0.33 -15.17
CA LEU A 48 18.73 -1.78 -15.03
C LEU A 48 17.89 -2.12 -13.80
N PHE A 49 18.31 -1.64 -12.64
CA PHE A 49 17.59 -1.87 -11.40
C PHE A 49 16.17 -1.32 -11.44
N TYR A 50 15.96 -0.14 -12.02
CA TYR A 50 14.63 0.45 -12.13
C TYR A 50 13.64 -0.44 -12.88
N GLY A 51 14.07 -1.05 -13.99
CA GLY A 51 13.24 -1.97 -14.76
C GLY A 51 12.77 -3.15 -13.92
N HIS A 52 13.70 -3.82 -13.23
CA HIS A 52 13.44 -4.94 -12.35
C HIS A 52 12.56 -4.55 -11.15
N LEU A 53 12.88 -3.42 -10.52
CA LEU A 53 12.13 -2.84 -9.41
C LEU A 53 10.68 -2.55 -9.81
N ALA A 54 10.43 -2.03 -11.02
CA ALA A 54 9.08 -1.78 -11.50
C ALA A 54 8.25 -3.07 -11.64
N VAL A 55 8.85 -4.16 -12.14
CA VAL A 55 8.18 -5.47 -12.25
C VAL A 55 7.90 -6.04 -10.87
N TRP A 56 8.91 -6.03 -9.99
CA TRP A 56 8.77 -6.47 -8.62
C TRP A 56 7.66 -5.70 -7.89
N TYR A 57 7.69 -4.37 -7.95
CA TYR A 57 6.76 -3.49 -7.26
C TYR A 57 5.32 -3.61 -7.78
N LEU A 58 5.10 -3.87 -9.07
CA LEU A 58 3.74 -4.13 -9.57
C LEU A 58 3.13 -5.39 -8.93
N ARG A 59 3.95 -6.39 -8.62
CA ARG A 59 3.54 -7.65 -8.00
C ARG A 59 3.37 -7.52 -6.48
N THR A 60 4.32 -6.90 -5.80
CA THR A 60 4.40 -6.88 -4.32
C THR A 60 3.91 -5.58 -3.69
N GLY A 61 4.03 -4.45 -4.38
CA GLY A 61 3.73 -3.13 -3.82
C GLY A 61 2.25 -2.92 -3.51
N GLN A 62 1.96 -2.09 -2.52
CA GLN A 62 0.58 -1.78 -2.11
C GLN A 62 0.11 -0.40 -2.59
N VAL A 63 1.04 0.55 -2.78
CA VAL A 63 0.70 1.91 -3.19
C VAL A 63 0.37 1.96 -4.68
N ARG A 64 -0.87 2.34 -4.98
CA ARG A 64 -1.41 2.34 -6.35
C ARG A 64 -0.69 3.32 -7.26
N ASP A 65 -0.41 4.53 -6.76
CA ASP A 65 0.09 5.62 -7.61
C ASP A 65 1.51 5.29 -8.12
N HIS A 66 2.38 4.68 -7.31
CA HIS A 66 3.68 4.18 -7.78
C HIS A 66 3.55 3.12 -8.88
N LYS A 67 2.59 2.19 -8.79
CA LYS A 67 2.36 1.20 -9.88
C LYS A 67 2.01 1.88 -11.20
N GLU A 68 1.19 2.93 -11.14
CA GLU A 68 0.78 3.68 -12.33
C GLU A 68 1.96 4.47 -12.92
N VAL A 69 2.77 5.11 -12.08
CA VAL A 69 3.96 5.88 -12.53
C VAL A 69 5.07 4.99 -13.04
N PHE A 70 5.34 3.84 -12.40
CA PHE A 70 6.29 2.85 -12.89
C PHE A 70 5.93 2.42 -14.31
N LEU A 71 4.67 2.03 -14.52
CA LEU A 71 4.23 1.55 -15.82
C LEU A 71 4.31 2.64 -16.90
N ALA A 72 3.89 3.87 -16.57
CA ALA A 72 4.02 5.01 -17.48
C ALA A 72 5.49 5.31 -17.83
N THR A 73 6.39 5.18 -16.86
CA THR A 73 7.82 5.43 -17.03
C THR A 73 8.46 4.35 -17.90
N LEU A 74 8.14 3.07 -17.67
CA LEU A 74 8.59 1.95 -18.51
C LEU A 74 8.12 2.11 -19.96
N LEU A 75 6.84 2.43 -20.17
CA LEU A 75 6.25 2.61 -21.50
C LEU A 75 6.84 3.79 -22.28
N THR A 76 7.41 4.78 -21.58
CA THR A 76 8.04 5.97 -22.18
C THR A 76 9.57 5.92 -22.18
N SER A 77 10.15 4.83 -21.68
CA SER A 77 11.60 4.65 -21.55
C SER A 77 12.31 4.55 -22.91
N GLU A 78 13.58 4.93 -22.94
CA GLU A 78 14.46 4.83 -24.11
C GLU A 78 14.89 3.38 -24.38
N TRP A 79 14.91 2.56 -23.33
CA TRP A 79 15.24 1.14 -23.39
C TRP A 79 14.09 0.30 -23.91
N GLU A 80 14.35 -0.54 -24.91
CA GLU A 80 13.34 -1.38 -25.53
C GLU A 80 12.78 -2.43 -24.57
N ALA A 81 13.63 -3.06 -23.77
CA ALA A 81 13.23 -4.03 -22.76
C ALA A 81 12.22 -3.46 -21.76
N HIS A 82 12.39 -2.19 -21.34
CA HIS A 82 11.42 -1.51 -20.47
C HIS A 82 10.08 -1.30 -21.15
N ARG A 83 10.08 -0.85 -22.41
CA ARG A 83 8.85 -0.63 -23.17
C ARG A 83 8.08 -1.94 -23.38
N ASP A 84 8.79 -3.04 -23.62
CA ASP A 84 8.21 -4.37 -23.77
C ASP A 84 7.64 -4.89 -22.44
N ALA A 85 8.37 -4.72 -21.33
CA ALA A 85 7.87 -5.06 -20.01
C ALA A 85 6.60 -4.29 -19.67
N GLY A 86 6.62 -2.96 -19.87
CA GLY A 86 5.44 -2.11 -19.68
C GLY A 86 4.27 -2.48 -20.59
N PHE A 87 4.54 -2.94 -21.82
CA PHE A 87 3.51 -3.41 -22.75
C PHE A 87 2.78 -4.63 -22.20
N VAL A 88 3.53 -5.63 -21.72
CA VAL A 88 2.96 -6.87 -21.17
C VAL A 88 2.19 -6.59 -19.89
N MET A 89 2.80 -5.85 -18.96
CA MET A 89 2.21 -5.55 -17.65
C MET A 89 0.93 -4.71 -17.74
N LEU A 90 0.79 -3.86 -18.77
CA LEU A 90 -0.45 -3.10 -19.00
C LEU A 90 -1.66 -4.01 -19.23
N ALA A 91 -1.48 -5.21 -19.78
CA ALA A 91 -2.56 -6.12 -20.15
C ALA A 91 -3.36 -6.63 -18.93
N ASP A 92 -2.71 -6.71 -17.77
CA ASP A 92 -3.29 -7.23 -16.53
C ASP A 92 -4.02 -6.16 -15.71
N LEU A 93 -3.84 -4.88 -16.07
CA LEU A 93 -4.46 -3.79 -15.35
C LEU A 93 -5.98 -3.67 -15.64
N PRO A 94 -6.79 -3.24 -14.66
CA PRO A 94 -8.17 -2.85 -14.87
C PRO A 94 -8.27 -1.55 -15.69
N PRO A 95 -9.39 -1.31 -16.41
CA PRO A 95 -9.50 -0.18 -17.35
C PRO A 95 -9.26 1.20 -16.73
N TYR A 96 -9.64 1.40 -15.47
CA TYR A 96 -9.42 2.68 -14.79
C TYR A 96 -7.93 2.95 -14.52
N GLN A 97 -7.13 1.94 -14.21
CA GLN A 97 -5.67 2.11 -14.03
C GLN A 97 -4.99 2.36 -15.37
N VAL A 98 -5.39 1.65 -16.42
CA VAL A 98 -4.88 1.92 -17.78
C VAL A 98 -5.18 3.37 -18.19
N ALA A 99 -6.39 3.86 -17.91
CA ALA A 99 -6.74 5.26 -18.17
C ALA A 99 -5.86 6.24 -17.40
N ARG A 100 -5.61 6.01 -16.10
CA ARG A 100 -4.73 6.86 -15.28
C ARG A 100 -3.28 6.84 -15.77
N VAL A 101 -2.76 5.69 -16.19
CA VAL A 101 -1.41 5.56 -16.79
C VAL A 101 -1.31 6.42 -18.05
N ILE A 102 -2.30 6.35 -18.95
CA ILE A 102 -2.32 7.16 -20.18
C ILE A 102 -2.47 8.65 -19.88
N GLU A 103 -3.32 9.01 -18.92
CA GLU A 103 -3.48 10.38 -18.45
C GLU A 103 -2.16 10.93 -17.89
N PHE A 104 -1.49 10.16 -17.03
CA PHE A 104 -0.19 10.51 -16.48
C PHE A 104 0.87 10.70 -17.58
N MET A 105 0.93 9.79 -18.56
CA MET A 105 1.85 9.93 -19.70
C MET A 105 1.61 11.23 -20.48
N LYS A 106 0.34 11.59 -20.72
CA LYS A 106 0.01 12.83 -21.43
C LYS A 106 0.36 14.07 -20.63
N VAL A 107 0.01 14.10 -19.34
CA VAL A 107 0.15 15.28 -18.47
C VAL A 107 1.62 15.48 -18.06
N HIS A 108 2.32 14.42 -17.65
CA HIS A 108 3.64 14.52 -17.02
C HIS A 108 4.81 14.10 -17.92
N ARG A 109 4.57 13.28 -18.95
CA ARG A 109 5.63 12.84 -19.89
C ARG A 109 5.53 13.53 -21.26
N GLY A 110 4.40 14.17 -21.55
CA GLY A 110 4.14 14.87 -22.81
C GLY A 110 4.11 13.97 -24.06
N LYS A 111 4.19 12.65 -23.90
CA LYS A 111 4.29 11.70 -25.02
C LYS A 111 3.58 10.38 -24.76
N VAL A 112 2.97 9.83 -25.80
CA VAL A 112 2.41 8.46 -25.82
C VAL A 112 2.96 7.72 -27.03
N PRO A 113 3.99 6.87 -26.85
CA PRO A 113 4.62 6.15 -27.94
C PRO A 113 3.66 5.24 -28.72
N ARG A 114 3.99 4.93 -29.98
CA ARG A 114 3.20 4.03 -30.84
C ARG A 114 3.09 2.62 -30.24
N SER A 115 4.14 2.15 -29.56
CA SER A 115 4.12 0.88 -28.82
C SER A 115 3.03 0.88 -27.74
N THR A 116 2.91 1.95 -26.96
CA THR A 116 1.86 2.11 -25.94
C THR A 116 0.48 2.16 -26.56
N ARG A 117 0.29 2.91 -27.66
CA ARG A 117 -0.99 2.91 -28.39
C ARG A 117 -1.36 1.50 -28.85
N THR A 118 -0.39 0.74 -29.34
CA THR A 118 -0.59 -0.65 -29.76
C THR A 118 -0.96 -1.55 -28.58
N ALA A 119 -0.34 -1.36 -27.41
CA ALA A 119 -0.68 -2.08 -26.17
C ALA A 119 -2.15 -1.84 -25.79
N VAL A 120 -2.60 -0.58 -25.80
CA VAL A 120 -3.98 -0.23 -25.49
C VAL A 120 -4.96 -0.76 -26.54
N VAL A 121 -4.59 -0.77 -27.82
CA VAL A 121 -5.41 -1.41 -28.87
C VAL A 121 -5.57 -2.90 -28.59
N ARG A 122 -4.48 -3.65 -28.35
CA ARG A 122 -4.56 -5.08 -28.01
C ARG A 122 -5.39 -5.32 -26.75
N TYR A 123 -5.20 -4.49 -25.73
CA TYR A 123 -5.95 -4.51 -24.48
C TYR A 123 -7.46 -4.37 -24.73
N LEU A 124 -7.88 -3.35 -25.48
CA LEU A 124 -9.30 -3.10 -25.78
C LEU A 124 -9.89 -4.20 -26.66
N ARG A 125 -9.17 -4.67 -27.69
CA ARG A 125 -9.64 -5.76 -28.57
C ARG A 125 -9.80 -7.08 -27.83
N ARG A 126 -8.87 -7.43 -26.94
CA ARG A 126 -8.98 -8.61 -26.06
C ARG A 126 -10.19 -8.52 -25.12
N ARG A 127 -10.66 -7.31 -24.78
CA ARG A 127 -11.91 -7.14 -24.02
C ARG A 127 -13.12 -7.29 -24.92
N GLU A 128 -13.10 -6.67 -26.09
CA GLU A 128 -14.19 -6.73 -27.07
C GLU A 128 -14.43 -8.14 -27.63
N SER A 129 -13.43 -9.03 -27.62
CA SER A 129 -13.58 -10.41 -28.11
C SER A 129 -14.53 -11.25 -27.27
N ASP A 130 -14.80 -10.86 -26.02
CA ASP A 130 -15.80 -11.48 -25.15
C ASP A 130 -16.86 -10.44 -24.77
N PRO A 131 -18.07 -10.50 -25.37
CA PRO A 131 -19.16 -9.55 -25.10
C PRO A 131 -19.53 -9.47 -23.61
N SER A 132 -19.51 -10.59 -22.89
CA SER A 132 -19.89 -10.63 -21.47
C SER A 132 -18.83 -9.92 -20.61
N ARG A 133 -17.55 -10.18 -20.89
CA ARG A 133 -16.44 -9.52 -20.19
C ARG A 133 -16.39 -8.02 -20.50
N PHE A 134 -16.64 -7.64 -21.76
CA PHE A 134 -16.71 -6.24 -22.16
C PHE A 134 -17.84 -5.50 -21.43
N ASP A 135 -19.05 -6.05 -21.44
CA ASP A 135 -20.22 -5.39 -20.84
C ASP A 135 -20.03 -5.14 -19.34
N ARG A 136 -19.46 -6.10 -18.60
CA ARG A 136 -19.13 -5.93 -17.18
C ARG A 136 -18.08 -4.85 -16.94
N ALA A 137 -17.04 -4.82 -17.77
CA ALA A 137 -16.00 -3.80 -17.69
C ALA A 137 -16.55 -2.41 -18.02
N ALA A 138 -17.39 -2.31 -19.05
CA ALA A 138 -18.06 -1.08 -19.47
C ALA A 138 -19.02 -0.56 -18.38
N LEU A 139 -19.70 -1.45 -17.67
CA LEU A 139 -20.59 -1.10 -16.56
C LEU A 139 -19.82 -0.39 -15.42
N ARG A 140 -18.69 -0.96 -14.99
CA ARG A 140 -17.87 -0.45 -13.87
C ARG A 140 -16.98 0.73 -14.26
N ALA A 141 -16.41 0.71 -15.46
CA ALA A 141 -15.33 1.61 -15.88
C ALA A 141 -15.67 2.39 -17.16
N ARG A 142 -16.96 2.71 -17.38
CA ARG A 142 -17.45 3.42 -18.58
C ARG A 142 -16.62 4.64 -18.96
N LYS A 143 -16.39 5.54 -17.98
CA LYS A 143 -15.64 6.80 -18.19
C LYS A 143 -14.21 6.53 -18.65
N ALA A 144 -13.51 5.62 -17.97
CA ALA A 144 -12.15 5.23 -18.29
C ALA A 144 -12.06 4.60 -19.69
N MET A 145 -12.98 3.69 -20.04
CA MET A 145 -12.99 3.08 -21.37
C MET A 145 -13.27 4.11 -22.47
N LYS A 146 -14.26 4.99 -22.30
CA LYS A 146 -14.53 6.10 -23.23
C LYS A 146 -13.29 6.97 -23.43
N TYR A 147 -12.62 7.31 -22.32
CA TYR A 147 -11.38 8.08 -22.34
C TYR A 147 -10.32 7.38 -23.19
N LEU A 148 -10.06 6.09 -22.98
CA LEU A 148 -9.05 5.34 -23.75
C LEU A 148 -9.33 5.33 -25.26
N TYR A 149 -10.58 5.09 -25.67
CA TYR A 149 -10.94 5.12 -27.10
C TYR A 149 -10.79 6.53 -27.71
N ALA A 150 -11.30 7.55 -27.01
CA ALA A 150 -11.31 8.92 -27.51
C ALA A 150 -9.91 9.54 -27.55
N THR A 151 -9.18 9.44 -26.43
CA THR A 151 -7.87 10.09 -26.22
C THR A 151 -6.77 9.53 -27.12
N LEU A 152 -6.89 8.26 -27.53
CA LEU A 152 -5.96 7.58 -28.42
C LEU A 152 -6.52 7.40 -29.84
N HIS A 153 -7.67 7.99 -30.16
CA HIS A 153 -8.32 7.86 -31.47
C HIS A 153 -8.40 6.39 -31.96
N ILE A 154 -8.85 5.50 -31.09
CA ILE A 154 -9.04 4.08 -31.40
C ILE A 154 -10.48 3.87 -31.84
N LYS A 155 -10.69 3.29 -33.02
CA LYS A 155 -12.05 2.97 -33.51
C LYS A 155 -12.66 1.84 -32.66
N PRO A 156 -13.76 2.08 -31.92
CA PRO A 156 -14.43 1.02 -31.17
C PRO A 156 -15.13 0.02 -32.12
N ALA A 157 -15.30 -1.23 -31.68
CA ALA A 157 -16.20 -2.16 -32.35
C ALA A 157 -17.66 -1.68 -32.26
N ASP A 158 -18.57 -2.21 -33.08
CA ASP A 158 -19.96 -1.73 -33.13
C ASP A 158 -20.66 -1.81 -31.76
N ARG A 159 -20.57 -2.97 -31.07
CA ARG A 159 -21.10 -3.14 -29.71
C ARG A 159 -20.51 -2.12 -28.72
N ALA A 160 -19.20 -1.93 -28.75
CA ALA A 160 -18.52 -0.97 -27.88
C ALA A 160 -18.98 0.46 -28.16
N ASN A 161 -19.14 0.82 -29.43
CA ASN A 161 -19.64 2.13 -29.87
C ASN A 161 -21.06 2.39 -29.37
N ARG A 162 -21.94 1.40 -29.55
CA ARG A 162 -23.33 1.41 -29.12
C ARG A 162 -23.49 1.60 -27.61
N ILE A 163 -22.72 0.84 -26.82
CA ILE A 163 -22.76 0.88 -25.35
C ILE A 163 -22.09 2.14 -24.79
N LEU A 164 -20.89 2.49 -25.25
CA LEU A 164 -20.08 3.54 -24.62
C LEU A 164 -20.43 4.94 -25.15
N PHE A 165 -20.72 5.10 -26.44
CA PHE A 165 -20.84 6.40 -27.10
C PHE A 165 -22.27 6.74 -27.50
N ARG A 166 -23.00 5.82 -28.16
CA ARG A 166 -24.34 6.10 -28.70
C ARG A 166 -25.48 5.98 -27.68
N ASN A 167 -25.21 5.47 -26.47
CA ASN A 167 -26.22 5.17 -25.45
C ASN A 167 -27.36 4.24 -25.94
N ASP A 168 -27.11 3.45 -26.98
CA ASP A 168 -28.03 2.48 -27.58
C ASP A 168 -27.50 1.04 -27.38
N PRO A 169 -27.51 0.53 -26.13
CA PRO A 169 -26.95 -0.78 -25.84
C PRO A 169 -27.79 -1.91 -26.48
N PRO A 170 -27.16 -2.95 -27.05
CA PRO A 170 -27.87 -4.14 -27.56
C PRO A 170 -28.74 -4.81 -26.49
N ARG A 171 -29.85 -5.44 -26.88
CA ARG A 171 -30.83 -6.04 -25.95
C ARG A 171 -30.25 -7.11 -25.03
N ASP A 172 -29.27 -7.85 -25.52
CA ASP A 172 -28.57 -8.90 -24.78
C ASP A 172 -27.53 -8.35 -23.80
N SER A 173 -27.22 -7.04 -23.87
CA SER A 173 -26.16 -6.43 -23.05
C SER A 173 -26.58 -6.10 -21.62
N LEU A 174 -25.63 -6.15 -20.69
CA LEU A 174 -25.88 -5.76 -19.29
C LEU A 174 -26.32 -4.30 -19.16
N ALA A 175 -25.84 -3.41 -20.04
CA ALA A 175 -26.23 -2.01 -20.03
C ALA A 175 -27.71 -1.82 -20.41
N TYR A 176 -28.25 -2.65 -21.33
CA TYR A 176 -29.67 -2.64 -21.65
C TYR A 176 -30.50 -3.21 -20.50
N LYS A 177 -30.06 -4.33 -19.92
CA LYS A 177 -30.73 -4.97 -18.77
C LYS A 177 -30.71 -4.08 -17.50
N LEU A 178 -29.69 -3.23 -17.34
CA LEU A 178 -29.70 -2.23 -16.26
C LEU A 178 -30.77 -1.16 -16.50
N LYS A 179 -30.99 -0.73 -17.75
CA LYS A 179 -32.08 0.20 -18.08
C LYS A 179 -33.46 -0.40 -17.83
N THR A 180 -33.61 -1.73 -17.91
CA THR A 180 -34.88 -2.39 -17.52
C THR A 180 -35.02 -2.46 -16.01
N LEU A 181 -33.94 -2.68 -15.26
CA LEU A 181 -33.97 -2.65 -13.78
C LEU A 181 -34.47 -1.29 -13.25
N THR A 182 -33.99 -0.18 -13.80
CA THR A 182 -34.44 1.16 -13.39
C THR A 182 -35.93 1.43 -13.66
N LYS A 183 -36.55 0.64 -14.54
CA LYS A 183 -37.98 0.73 -14.88
C LYS A 183 -38.87 -0.19 -14.06
N ALA A 184 -38.30 -1.18 -13.36
CA ALA A 184 -39.08 -2.04 -12.49
C ALA A 184 -39.47 -1.28 -11.23
N GLU A 185 -40.75 -1.31 -10.86
CA GLU A 185 -41.28 -0.63 -9.68
C GLU A 185 -41.23 -1.52 -8.43
N GLU A 186 -41.26 -2.85 -8.61
CA GLU A 186 -41.33 -3.83 -7.53
C GLU A 186 -39.96 -4.16 -6.92
N PRO A 187 -39.75 -3.98 -5.59
CA PRO A 187 -38.47 -4.25 -4.93
C PRO A 187 -38.00 -5.71 -5.02
N VAL A 188 -38.93 -6.67 -5.07
CA VAL A 188 -38.63 -8.11 -5.19
C VAL A 188 -38.08 -8.43 -6.59
N GLU A 189 -38.65 -7.81 -7.62
CA GLU A 189 -38.18 -7.96 -8.99
C GLU A 189 -36.80 -7.34 -9.16
N GLN A 190 -36.56 -6.16 -8.57
CA GLN A 190 -35.25 -5.52 -8.54
C GLN A 190 -34.20 -6.39 -7.83
N ALA A 191 -34.52 -6.98 -6.67
CA ALA A 191 -33.62 -7.88 -5.96
C ALA A 191 -33.25 -9.11 -6.80
N ARG A 192 -34.23 -9.72 -7.48
CA ARG A 192 -34.01 -10.85 -8.37
C ARG A 192 -33.10 -10.47 -9.54
N MET A 193 -33.33 -9.33 -10.17
CA MET A 193 -32.48 -8.83 -11.27
C MET A 193 -31.05 -8.53 -10.81
N ILE A 194 -30.84 -8.00 -9.60
CA ILE A 194 -29.49 -7.78 -9.05
C ILE A 194 -28.71 -9.10 -8.93
N VAL A 195 -29.40 -10.16 -8.49
CA VAL A 195 -28.80 -11.50 -8.37
C VAL A 195 -28.52 -12.11 -9.74
N GLU A 196 -29.52 -12.17 -10.62
CA GLU A 196 -29.41 -12.79 -11.95
C GLU A 196 -28.36 -12.10 -12.85
N LEU A 197 -28.26 -10.77 -12.76
CA LEU A 197 -27.37 -9.99 -13.61
C LEU A 197 -26.00 -9.70 -12.98
N ASN A 198 -25.80 -10.12 -11.73
CA ASN A 198 -24.58 -9.88 -10.95
C ASN A 198 -24.15 -8.41 -10.99
N ILE A 199 -25.07 -7.52 -10.62
CA ILE A 199 -24.85 -6.07 -10.69
C ILE A 199 -24.01 -5.62 -9.50
N PRO A 200 -22.91 -4.87 -9.71
CA PRO A 200 -22.08 -4.36 -8.63
C PRO A 200 -22.86 -3.41 -7.70
N TYR A 201 -22.57 -3.48 -6.39
CA TYR A 201 -23.21 -2.66 -5.35
C TYR A 201 -23.28 -1.16 -5.69
N THR A 202 -22.16 -0.57 -6.10
CA THR A 202 -22.07 0.86 -6.43
C THR A 202 -23.02 1.30 -7.55
N ILE A 203 -23.40 0.37 -8.42
CA ILE A 203 -24.30 0.62 -9.55
C ILE A 203 -25.73 0.30 -9.15
N ALA A 204 -25.93 -0.79 -8.39
CA ALA A 204 -27.23 -1.18 -7.88
C ALA A 204 -27.83 -0.08 -6.98
N ILE A 205 -27.05 0.53 -6.09
CA ILE A 205 -27.53 1.63 -5.22
C ILE A 205 -28.11 2.79 -6.03
N GLY A 206 -27.46 3.18 -7.13
CA GLY A 206 -27.90 4.31 -7.94
C GLY A 206 -29.08 4.00 -8.85
N ALA A 207 -29.42 2.72 -9.02
CA ALA A 207 -30.46 2.25 -9.93
C ALA A 207 -31.76 1.84 -9.22
N VAL A 208 -31.72 1.66 -7.91
CA VAL A 208 -32.86 1.24 -7.08
C VAL A 208 -33.57 2.45 -6.48
N HIS A 209 -34.91 2.44 -6.51
CA HIS A 209 -35.75 3.52 -5.97
C HIS A 209 -35.88 3.46 -4.45
N GLN A 210 -36.03 2.26 -3.88
CA GLN A 210 -36.14 2.02 -2.45
C GLN A 210 -35.23 0.88 -1.99
N VAL A 211 -34.42 1.16 -0.99
CA VAL A 211 -33.50 0.18 -0.42
C VAL A 211 -34.23 -0.60 0.67
N THR A 212 -34.85 -1.72 0.28
CA THR A 212 -35.51 -2.66 1.19
C THR A 212 -34.51 -3.70 1.72
N PRO A 213 -34.83 -4.42 2.81
CA PRO A 213 -33.94 -5.46 3.36
C PRO A 213 -33.62 -6.57 2.34
N THR A 214 -34.60 -6.95 1.52
CA THR A 214 -34.44 -7.95 0.44
C THR A 214 -33.46 -7.48 -0.64
N VAL A 215 -33.53 -6.20 -1.00
CA VAL A 215 -32.61 -5.61 -1.98
C VAL A 215 -31.20 -5.46 -1.40
N LEU A 216 -31.07 -5.08 -0.12
CA LEU A 216 -29.78 -5.06 0.60
C LEU A 216 -29.16 -6.45 0.66
N PHE A 217 -29.94 -7.48 0.97
CA PHE A 217 -29.46 -8.86 0.99
C PHE A 217 -28.90 -9.28 -0.38
N ALA A 218 -29.65 -9.02 -1.46
CA ALA A 218 -29.23 -9.29 -2.82
C ALA A 218 -27.94 -8.55 -3.20
N MET A 219 -27.82 -7.29 -2.79
CA MET A 219 -26.62 -6.48 -3.00
C MET A 219 -25.40 -7.03 -2.25
N VAL A 220 -25.52 -7.28 -0.94
CA VAL A 220 -24.43 -7.79 -0.09
C VAL A 220 -23.98 -9.18 -0.57
N ASN A 221 -24.90 -10.01 -1.04
CA ASN A 221 -24.56 -11.34 -1.55
C ASN A 221 -23.57 -11.28 -2.72
N GLN A 222 -23.71 -10.27 -3.59
CA GLN A 222 -22.85 -10.06 -4.76
C GLN A 222 -21.54 -9.33 -4.46
N MET A 223 -21.41 -8.74 -3.28
CA MET A 223 -20.19 -8.06 -2.89
C MET A 223 -19.09 -9.08 -2.57
N SER A 224 -17.87 -8.76 -3.00
CA SER A 224 -16.66 -9.41 -2.50
C SER A 224 -16.42 -9.03 -1.02
N PRO A 225 -15.66 -9.84 -0.26
CA PRO A 225 -15.32 -9.51 1.12
C PRO A 225 -14.69 -8.11 1.28
N GLN A 226 -13.79 -7.72 0.37
CA GLN A 226 -13.19 -6.38 0.37
C GLN A 226 -14.20 -5.27 0.06
N GLU A 227 -15.17 -5.51 -0.82
CA GLU A 227 -16.22 -4.52 -1.12
C GLU A 227 -17.13 -4.30 0.09
N VAL A 228 -17.45 -5.36 0.85
CA VAL A 228 -18.24 -5.25 2.10
C VAL A 228 -17.51 -4.35 3.09
N ILE A 229 -16.21 -4.59 3.30
CA ILE A 229 -15.37 -3.77 4.17
C ILE A 229 -15.33 -2.31 3.70
N ASN A 230 -15.08 -2.06 2.41
CA ASN A 230 -14.98 -0.70 1.87
C ASN A 230 -16.30 0.10 1.96
N HIS A 231 -17.43 -0.59 2.00
CA HIS A 231 -18.76 0.04 2.00
C HIS A 231 -19.50 -0.11 3.34
N MET A 232 -18.83 -0.55 4.40
CA MET A 232 -19.43 -0.82 5.71
C MET A 232 -20.21 0.38 6.27
N SER A 233 -19.62 1.58 6.23
CA SER A 233 -20.29 2.82 6.66
C SER A 233 -21.57 3.11 5.85
N SER A 234 -21.56 2.84 4.54
CA SER A 234 -22.74 3.00 3.70
C SER A 234 -23.81 1.94 3.97
N LEU A 235 -23.41 0.70 4.30
CA LEU A 235 -24.34 -0.38 4.63
C LEU A 235 -25.01 -0.09 5.98
N GLN A 236 -24.24 0.37 6.96
CA GLN A 236 -24.75 0.79 8.27
C GLN A 236 -25.79 1.92 8.15
N LYS A 237 -25.47 3.00 7.42
CA LYS A 237 -26.40 4.12 7.22
C LYS A 237 -27.73 3.72 6.58
N ARG A 238 -27.79 2.56 5.94
CA ARG A 238 -28.97 2.02 5.24
C ARG A 238 -29.68 0.93 6.04
N GLY A 239 -29.30 0.70 7.30
CA GLY A 239 -29.93 -0.27 8.19
C GLY A 239 -29.56 -1.73 7.93
N ALA A 240 -28.47 -2.00 7.19
CA ALA A 240 -28.06 -3.38 6.89
C ALA A 240 -27.71 -4.19 8.15
N LEU A 241 -27.28 -3.52 9.23
CA LEU A 241 -26.95 -4.16 10.51
C LEU A 241 -28.17 -4.38 11.41
N ASP A 242 -29.29 -3.70 11.13
CA ASP A 242 -30.52 -3.78 11.93
C ASP A 242 -31.35 -5.02 11.57
N HIS A 243 -31.03 -5.69 10.46
CA HIS A 243 -31.72 -6.88 9.97
C HIS A 243 -30.87 -8.14 10.17
N ALA A 244 -31.42 -9.13 10.88
CA ALA A 244 -30.71 -10.36 11.25
C ALA A 244 -30.11 -11.10 10.04
N ASP A 245 -30.88 -11.26 8.95
CA ASP A 245 -30.42 -12.01 7.77
C ASP A 245 -29.30 -11.31 7.00
N VAL A 246 -29.37 -9.97 6.92
CA VAL A 246 -28.35 -9.15 6.25
C VAL A 246 -27.09 -9.09 7.11
N LYS A 247 -27.22 -8.95 8.44
CA LYS A 247 -26.10 -9.04 9.39
C LYS A 247 -25.40 -10.39 9.27
N ALA A 248 -26.14 -11.50 9.30
CA ALA A 248 -25.57 -12.85 9.16
C ALA A 248 -24.85 -13.08 7.82
N LEU A 249 -25.26 -12.37 6.76
CA LEU A 249 -24.56 -12.42 5.47
C LEU A 249 -23.28 -11.58 5.48
N ILE A 250 -23.32 -10.39 6.10
CA ILE A 250 -22.13 -9.55 6.30
C ILE A 250 -21.09 -10.30 7.13
N ASP A 251 -21.51 -10.93 8.22
CA ASP A 251 -20.64 -11.73 9.10
C ASP A 251 -19.94 -12.85 8.35
N ARG A 252 -20.70 -13.62 7.55
CA ARG A 252 -20.12 -14.66 6.66
C ARG A 252 -19.12 -14.09 5.67
N LYS A 253 -19.34 -12.88 5.13
CA LYS A 253 -18.39 -12.23 4.22
C LYS A 253 -17.14 -11.75 4.95
N LEU A 254 -17.25 -11.30 6.20
CA LEU A 254 -16.11 -10.97 7.05
C LEU A 254 -15.27 -12.21 7.38
N GLU A 255 -15.92 -13.34 7.68
CA GLU A 255 -15.25 -14.64 7.84
C GLU A 255 -14.59 -15.15 6.55
N GLN A 256 -15.10 -14.78 5.37
CA GLN A 256 -14.42 -15.06 4.10
C GLN A 256 -13.24 -14.13 3.88
N ALA A 257 -13.37 -12.84 4.25
CA ALA A 257 -12.30 -11.85 4.13
C ALA A 257 -11.03 -12.29 4.86
N GLN A 258 -11.22 -13.01 5.96
CA GLN A 258 -10.16 -13.64 6.71
C GLN A 258 -9.24 -14.52 5.83
N ARG A 259 -9.80 -15.32 4.93
CA ARG A 259 -9.06 -16.30 4.11
C ARG A 259 -8.67 -15.78 2.73
N ASP A 260 -9.00 -14.53 2.38
CA ASP A 260 -8.81 -13.98 1.03
C ASP A 260 -7.56 -13.11 0.94
N ASP A 261 -6.59 -13.52 0.11
CA ASP A 261 -5.32 -12.82 -0.14
C ASP A 261 -5.48 -11.42 -0.78
N ARG A 262 -6.65 -11.13 -1.34
CA ARG A 262 -6.93 -9.84 -1.98
C ARG A 262 -7.44 -8.79 -1.00
N VAL A 263 -7.70 -9.17 0.25
CA VAL A 263 -8.20 -8.26 1.27
C VAL A 263 -7.06 -7.51 1.93
N SER A 264 -7.09 -6.18 1.85
CA SER A 264 -6.11 -5.32 2.50
C SER A 264 -6.46 -5.15 3.97
N ALA A 265 -5.64 -5.78 4.84
CA ALA A 265 -5.75 -5.78 6.30
C ALA A 265 -6.12 -4.41 6.89
N TYR A 266 -5.43 -3.36 6.46
CA TYR A 266 -5.50 -2.06 7.12
C TYR A 266 -6.67 -1.15 6.64
N LYS A 267 -7.22 -1.40 5.44
CA LYS A 267 -8.44 -0.72 4.97
C LYS A 267 -9.66 -1.05 5.83
N ALA A 268 -9.66 -2.25 6.41
CA ALA A 268 -10.66 -2.65 7.40
C ALA A 268 -10.62 -1.71 8.61
N LYS A 269 -9.42 -1.42 9.13
CA LYS A 269 -9.23 -0.66 10.36
C LYS A 269 -9.60 0.82 10.27
N VAL A 270 -9.38 1.47 9.12
CA VAL A 270 -9.78 2.87 8.96
C VAL A 270 -11.27 3.00 8.62
N ALA A 271 -11.86 2.02 7.94
CA ALA A 271 -13.32 1.95 7.79
C ALA A 271 -14.04 1.83 9.15
N ILE A 272 -13.39 1.23 10.16
CA ILE A 272 -13.88 1.16 11.56
C ILE A 272 -13.88 2.54 12.22
N GLY A 273 -12.83 3.34 12.05
CA GLY A 273 -12.68 4.63 12.75
C GLY A 273 -13.78 5.65 12.44
N GLU A 274 -14.41 5.55 11.27
CA GLU A 274 -15.52 6.43 10.86
C GLU A 274 -16.91 5.81 11.07
N ALA A 275 -17.01 4.53 11.41
CA ALA A 275 -18.27 3.80 11.51
C ALA A 275 -18.61 3.47 12.98
N LYS A 276 -19.86 3.70 13.40
CA LYS A 276 -20.36 3.32 14.75
C LYS A 276 -20.67 1.83 14.79
N LEU A 277 -19.68 0.97 14.58
CA LEU A 277 -19.87 -0.49 14.58
C LEU A 277 -20.08 -1.01 16.01
N ASP A 278 -20.86 -2.08 16.14
CA ASP A 278 -20.97 -2.88 17.36
C ASP A 278 -19.61 -3.53 17.69
N GLU A 279 -19.40 -3.80 18.99
CA GLU A 279 -18.12 -4.30 19.50
C GLU A 279 -17.70 -5.62 18.82
N GLU A 280 -18.67 -6.51 18.59
CA GLU A 280 -18.45 -7.81 17.95
C GLU A 280 -17.90 -7.68 16.51
N THR A 281 -18.46 -6.78 15.70
CA THR A 281 -17.98 -6.55 14.32
C THR A 281 -16.60 -5.92 14.32
N ARG A 282 -16.29 -5.06 15.31
CA ARG A 282 -14.98 -4.44 15.46
C ARG A 282 -13.90 -5.47 15.75
N GLU A 283 -14.13 -6.34 16.73
CA GLU A 283 -13.20 -7.42 17.09
C GLU A 283 -12.91 -8.35 15.91
N ARG A 284 -13.93 -8.70 15.11
CA ARG A 284 -13.75 -9.53 13.90
C ARG A 284 -12.87 -8.86 12.84
N LEU A 285 -13.03 -7.55 12.65
CA LEU A 285 -12.22 -6.78 11.69
C LEU A 285 -10.77 -6.62 12.17
N ASP A 286 -10.54 -6.46 13.46
CA ASP A 286 -9.18 -6.46 14.03
C ASP A 286 -8.51 -7.83 13.86
N ALA A 287 -9.23 -8.94 14.08
CA ALA A 287 -8.72 -10.28 13.85
C ALA A 287 -8.36 -10.58 12.38
N ILE A 288 -9.14 -10.07 11.41
CA ILE A 288 -8.81 -10.13 9.97
C ILE A 288 -7.49 -9.41 9.71
N THR A 289 -7.35 -8.22 10.28
CA THR A 289 -6.17 -7.37 10.11
C THR A 289 -4.93 -8.08 10.62
N GLU A 290 -4.99 -8.62 11.84
CA GLU A 290 -3.85 -9.27 12.50
C GLU A 290 -3.36 -10.54 11.78
N ARG A 291 -4.25 -11.40 11.27
CA ARG A 291 -3.81 -12.58 10.49
C ARG A 291 -3.10 -12.17 9.20
N LYS A 292 -3.60 -11.17 8.49
CA LYS A 292 -3.01 -10.74 7.22
C LYS A 292 -1.65 -10.04 7.43
N ILE A 293 -1.46 -9.33 8.53
CA ILE A 293 -0.14 -8.81 8.91
C ILE A 293 0.84 -9.98 9.14
N ARG A 294 0.41 -11.06 9.82
CA ARG A 294 1.21 -12.30 9.98
C ARG A 294 1.58 -12.99 8.67
N GLU A 295 0.75 -12.89 7.64
CA GLU A 295 1.06 -13.42 6.30
C GLU A 295 2.01 -12.51 5.50
N ALA A 296 2.12 -11.23 5.83
CA ALA A 296 2.94 -10.25 5.09
C ALA A 296 4.46 -10.40 5.31
N GLY A 297 4.87 -11.06 6.40
CA GLY A 297 6.27 -11.31 6.74
C GLY A 297 6.43 -11.63 8.22
N ARG A 298 7.52 -12.32 8.58
CA ARG A 298 7.89 -12.57 9.99
C ARG A 298 9.16 -11.78 10.31
N ILE A 299 9.18 -11.13 11.46
CA ILE A 299 10.37 -10.42 11.94
C ILE A 299 11.14 -11.38 12.85
N THR A 300 12.22 -11.94 12.34
CA THR A 300 13.08 -12.88 13.09
C THR A 300 14.18 -12.17 13.88
N ARG A 301 14.33 -10.85 13.71
CA ARG A 301 15.38 -10.04 14.34
C ARG A 301 14.90 -9.45 15.66
N SER A 302 15.76 -9.45 16.68
CA SER A 302 15.46 -8.75 17.94
C SER A 302 15.36 -7.25 17.69
N THR A 303 14.27 -6.64 18.14
CA THR A 303 13.84 -5.30 17.71
C THR A 303 13.67 -4.37 18.90
N ALA A 304 14.31 -3.21 18.85
CA ALA A 304 13.97 -2.09 19.72
C ALA A 304 13.10 -1.07 18.97
N LEU A 305 12.00 -0.65 19.59
CA LEU A 305 11.18 0.46 19.12
C LEU A 305 11.25 1.60 20.14
N LEU A 306 11.95 2.67 19.75
CA LEU A 306 12.11 3.88 20.53
C LEU A 306 11.09 4.92 20.05
N VAL A 307 10.24 5.41 20.96
CA VAL A 307 9.15 6.34 20.63
C VAL A 307 9.38 7.67 21.34
N ASP A 308 9.61 8.73 20.56
CA ASP A 308 9.73 10.07 21.09
C ASP A 308 8.39 10.55 21.67
N LYS A 309 8.40 11.03 22.91
CA LYS A 309 7.25 11.64 23.60
C LYS A 309 7.56 13.05 24.11
N SER A 310 8.48 13.76 23.46
CA SER A 310 8.76 15.18 23.70
C SER A 310 7.57 16.08 23.36
N ALA A 311 7.64 17.37 23.70
CA ALA A 311 6.51 18.31 23.67
C ALA A 311 5.77 18.46 22.32
N SER A 312 6.41 18.12 21.19
CA SER A 312 5.83 18.15 19.83
C SER A 312 5.28 16.79 19.35
N MET A 313 5.47 15.72 20.11
CA MET A 313 5.47 14.34 19.58
C MET A 313 4.23 13.50 19.87
N ASN A 314 3.04 14.12 19.90
CA ASN A 314 1.77 13.36 19.94
C ASN A 314 1.64 12.41 18.74
N THR A 315 2.10 12.83 17.56
CA THR A 315 2.08 12.02 16.34
C THR A 315 3.02 10.82 16.44
N ALA A 316 4.20 10.97 17.05
CA ALA A 316 5.12 9.86 17.26
C ALA A 316 4.55 8.81 18.21
N ILE A 317 3.84 9.22 19.27
CA ILE A 317 3.11 8.32 20.17
C ILE A 317 2.07 7.50 19.40
N GLU A 318 1.28 8.12 18.52
CA GLU A 318 0.27 7.42 17.70
C GLU A 318 0.91 6.43 16.71
N ILE A 319 2.00 6.81 16.06
CA ILE A 319 2.76 5.92 15.18
C ILE A 319 3.36 4.76 15.97
N GLY A 320 3.96 5.07 17.13
CA GLY A 320 4.58 4.10 18.04
C GLY A 320 3.60 3.00 18.46
N LYS A 321 2.38 3.35 18.86
CA LYS A 321 1.31 2.37 19.19
C LYS A 321 1.04 1.42 18.03
N ARG A 322 0.85 1.98 16.84
CA ARG A 322 0.50 1.21 15.64
C ARG A 322 1.63 0.30 15.20
N MET A 323 2.87 0.78 15.26
CA MET A 323 4.03 -0.04 14.94
C MET A 323 4.30 -1.10 15.98
N ALA A 324 4.13 -0.80 17.27
CA ALA A 324 4.29 -1.79 18.33
C ALA A 324 3.30 -2.94 18.15
N ALA A 325 2.03 -2.64 17.87
CA ALA A 325 1.02 -3.64 17.52
C ALA A 325 1.41 -4.43 16.26
N MET A 326 1.83 -3.74 15.22
CA MET A 326 2.24 -4.37 13.96
C MET A 326 3.43 -5.32 14.14
N ILE A 327 4.51 -4.86 14.76
CA ILE A 327 5.76 -5.62 14.98
C ILE A 327 5.50 -6.77 15.95
N SER A 328 4.81 -6.52 17.08
CA SER A 328 4.52 -7.57 18.07
C SER A 328 3.66 -8.70 17.50
N SER A 329 2.78 -8.40 16.53
CA SER A 329 1.96 -9.44 15.89
C SER A 329 2.73 -10.35 14.93
N VAL A 330 3.92 -9.95 14.46
CA VAL A 330 4.70 -10.69 13.44
C VAL A 330 6.12 -11.06 13.88
N THR A 331 6.55 -10.61 15.05
CA THR A 331 7.89 -10.90 15.57
C THR A 331 7.96 -12.32 16.14
N GLU A 332 9.02 -13.04 15.80
CA GLU A 332 9.40 -14.31 16.44
C GLU A 332 10.48 -14.10 17.52
N SER A 333 11.08 -12.92 17.53
CA SER A 333 12.15 -12.51 18.45
C SER A 333 11.67 -11.41 19.39
N ASP A 334 12.52 -11.08 20.37
CA ASP A 334 12.20 -10.08 21.40
C ASP A 334 11.92 -8.70 20.80
N LEU A 335 10.84 -8.08 21.27
CA LEU A 335 10.48 -6.69 20.98
C LEU A 335 10.58 -5.85 22.26
N HIS A 336 11.46 -4.86 22.26
CA HIS A 336 11.61 -3.91 23.35
C HIS A 336 11.05 -2.55 22.94
N VAL A 337 9.99 -2.10 23.59
CA VAL A 337 9.40 -0.78 23.32
C VAL A 337 9.75 0.18 24.44
N VAL A 338 10.33 1.33 24.08
CA VAL A 338 10.73 2.37 25.04
C VAL A 338 10.25 3.71 24.52
N ALA A 339 9.34 4.37 25.24
CA ALA A 339 9.09 5.78 25.02
C ALA A 339 10.17 6.61 25.72
N PHE A 340 10.52 7.77 25.18
CA PHE A 340 11.55 8.62 25.79
C PHE A 340 11.25 10.11 25.64
N ASP A 341 11.72 10.88 26.61
CA ASP A 341 11.91 12.34 26.51
C ASP A 341 13.34 12.69 26.95
N THR A 342 13.54 13.20 28.16
CA THR A 342 14.82 13.24 28.87
C THR A 342 15.07 11.98 29.71
N ALA A 343 14.04 11.16 29.92
CA ALA A 343 14.11 9.89 30.63
C ALA A 343 13.51 8.75 29.77
N PRO A 344 13.95 7.49 29.98
CA PRO A 344 13.33 6.34 29.35
C PRO A 344 12.10 5.85 30.11
N TYR A 345 11.10 5.39 29.35
CA TYR A 345 9.89 4.75 29.84
C TYR A 345 9.69 3.44 29.05
N PRO A 346 10.18 2.31 29.58
CA PRO A 346 9.89 0.99 29.00
C PRO A 346 8.39 0.72 29.00
N ILE A 347 7.86 0.21 27.88
CA ILE A 347 6.44 -0.07 27.68
C ILE A 347 6.28 -1.56 27.42
N VAL A 348 5.36 -2.17 28.17
CA VAL A 348 5.00 -3.57 28.00
C VAL A 348 3.49 -3.66 27.80
N ALA A 349 3.07 -4.23 26.67
CA ALA A 349 1.67 -4.55 26.42
C ALA A 349 1.34 -5.94 26.95
N GLN A 350 0.08 -6.15 27.35
CA GLN A 350 -0.41 -7.46 27.80
C GLN A 350 -0.67 -8.43 26.64
N GLY A 351 -0.73 -7.92 25.40
CA GLY A 351 -0.98 -8.70 24.19
C GLY A 351 -0.41 -8.00 22.95
N THR A 352 -0.67 -8.59 21.78
CA THR A 352 -0.17 -8.13 20.48
C THR A 352 -1.14 -7.19 19.76
N THR A 353 -2.36 -7.02 20.28
CA THR A 353 -3.41 -6.25 19.60
C THR A 353 -3.18 -4.74 19.72
N LEU A 354 -3.72 -3.97 18.78
CA LEU A 354 -3.64 -2.50 18.90
C LEU A 354 -4.31 -2.00 20.18
N ALA A 355 -5.41 -2.61 20.61
CA ALA A 355 -6.10 -2.20 21.83
C ALA A 355 -5.21 -2.39 23.07
N ASP A 356 -4.41 -3.46 23.11
CA ASP A 356 -3.45 -3.70 24.19
C ASP A 356 -2.34 -2.66 24.20
N TRP A 357 -1.83 -2.29 23.02
CA TRP A 357 -0.84 -1.24 22.88
C TRP A 357 -1.39 0.17 23.14
N GLU A 358 -2.64 0.46 22.78
CA GLU A 358 -3.32 1.71 23.14
C GLU A 358 -3.46 1.86 24.65
N LYS A 359 -3.80 0.78 25.37
CA LYS A 359 -3.82 0.75 26.84
C LYS A 359 -2.41 0.91 27.41
N ALA A 360 -1.40 0.24 26.86
CA ALA A 360 -0.02 0.34 27.34
C ALA A 360 0.53 1.78 27.21
N PHE A 361 0.14 2.49 26.15
CA PHE A 361 0.54 3.88 25.90
C PHE A 361 -0.40 4.92 26.56
N SER A 362 -1.48 4.53 27.23
CA SER A 362 -2.56 5.45 27.66
C SER A 362 -2.10 6.54 28.64
N TRP A 363 -1.06 6.24 29.41
CA TRP A 363 -0.49 7.14 30.43
C TRP A 363 0.56 8.09 29.87
N LEU A 364 0.99 7.91 28.62
CA LEU A 364 1.98 8.80 28.00
C LEU A 364 1.32 10.11 27.57
N ARG A 365 2.04 11.20 27.82
CA ARG A 365 1.71 12.54 27.34
C ARG A 365 2.97 13.15 26.73
N ALA A 366 2.79 13.82 25.60
CA ALA A 366 3.84 14.60 24.96
C ALA A 366 4.28 15.73 25.91
N GLY A 367 5.58 15.85 26.17
CA GLY A 367 6.15 16.86 27.06
C GLY A 367 7.65 16.69 27.25
N ASN A 368 8.28 17.70 27.84
CA ASN A 368 9.74 17.78 28.08
C ASN A 368 10.60 17.92 26.80
N CYS A 369 11.92 18.02 27.01
CA CYS A 369 12.94 18.09 25.97
C CYS A 369 13.22 16.72 25.33
N THR A 370 14.06 16.70 24.30
CA THR A 370 14.32 15.51 23.48
C THR A 370 15.74 15.02 23.71
N SER A 371 15.86 13.82 24.29
CA SER A 371 17.09 13.03 24.39
C SER A 371 16.86 11.65 23.76
N LEU A 372 17.33 11.46 22.53
CA LEU A 372 17.20 10.19 21.82
C LEU A 372 18.03 9.11 22.51
N GLY A 373 19.21 9.47 23.03
CA GLY A 373 20.07 8.57 23.80
C GLY A 373 19.39 7.98 25.04
N ALA A 374 18.43 8.69 25.65
CA ALA A 374 17.68 8.17 26.79
C ALA A 374 16.92 6.88 26.44
N GLY A 375 16.37 6.77 25.22
CA GLY A 375 15.64 5.59 24.76
C GLY A 375 16.47 4.30 24.72
N LEU A 376 17.79 4.40 24.48
CA LEU A 376 18.68 3.24 24.45
C LEU A 376 19.21 2.81 25.83
N LEU A 377 19.15 3.70 26.84
CA LEU A 377 19.71 3.40 28.16
C LEU A 377 19.13 2.16 28.84
N PRO A 378 17.81 1.86 28.78
CA PRO A 378 17.27 0.63 29.37
C PRO A 378 17.87 -0.63 28.74
N LEU A 379 18.05 -0.63 27.41
CA LEU A 379 18.61 -1.77 26.68
C LEU A 379 20.09 -1.97 27.05
N LEU A 380 20.85 -0.87 27.12
CA LEU A 380 22.25 -0.90 27.55
C LEU A 380 22.40 -1.43 28.98
N LYS A 381 21.65 -0.85 29.93
CA LYS A 381 21.70 -1.24 31.34
C LYS A 381 21.20 -2.66 31.57
N GLY A 382 20.17 -3.08 30.82
CA GLY A 382 19.63 -4.43 30.85
C GLY A 382 20.49 -5.46 30.12
N ARG A 383 21.57 -5.03 29.44
CA ARG A 383 22.38 -5.85 28.54
C ARG A 383 21.53 -6.66 27.55
N GLN A 384 20.52 -6.03 26.98
CA GLN A 384 19.58 -6.64 26.03
C GLN A 384 20.09 -6.39 24.61
N PRO A 385 20.70 -7.37 23.91
CA PRO A 385 21.20 -7.18 22.56
C PRO A 385 20.05 -7.17 21.55
N VAL A 386 19.92 -6.08 20.80
CA VAL A 386 18.96 -5.94 19.70
C VAL A 386 19.69 -5.82 18.37
N GLU A 387 19.19 -6.50 17.35
CA GLU A 387 19.75 -6.46 16.00
C GLU A 387 19.24 -5.28 15.18
N GLN A 388 18.06 -4.74 15.52
CA GLN A 388 17.50 -3.57 14.86
C GLN A 388 16.91 -2.57 15.85
N ILE A 389 17.14 -1.27 15.60
CA ILE A 389 16.63 -0.15 16.39
C ILE A 389 15.78 0.72 15.48
N ILE A 390 14.51 0.89 15.83
CA ILE A 390 13.58 1.77 15.14
C ILE A 390 13.34 2.97 16.03
N VAL A 391 13.54 4.19 15.52
CA VAL A 391 13.40 5.43 16.29
C VAL A 391 12.35 6.31 15.64
N VAL A 392 11.23 6.55 16.32
CA VAL A 392 10.15 7.44 15.84
C VAL A 392 10.35 8.81 16.48
N THR A 393 10.80 9.81 15.70
CA THR A 393 11.20 11.14 16.21
C THR A 393 11.24 12.20 15.08
N ASP A 394 11.40 13.46 15.44
CA ASP A 394 11.76 14.56 14.53
C ASP A 394 13.29 14.85 14.50
N GLU A 395 14.11 14.06 15.20
CA GLU A 395 15.57 14.23 15.34
C GLU A 395 16.01 15.54 16.01
N TRP A 396 15.13 16.28 16.69
CA TRP A 396 15.50 17.49 17.43
C TRP A 396 16.14 17.20 18.79
N GLU A 397 17.14 16.32 18.82
CA GLU A 397 17.90 16.03 20.02
C GLU A 397 18.60 17.30 20.54
N ASN A 398 18.28 17.69 21.77
CA ASN A 398 18.76 18.94 22.37
C ASN A 398 19.26 18.78 23.80
N THR A 399 19.20 17.56 24.35
CA THR A 399 19.55 17.26 25.74
C THR A 399 20.30 15.94 25.85
N HIS A 400 21.29 15.87 26.75
CA HIS A 400 22.00 14.64 27.06
C HIS A 400 21.11 13.60 27.76
N PRO A 401 21.42 12.29 27.61
CA PRO A 401 22.52 11.74 26.81
C PRO A 401 22.25 11.75 25.30
N TYR A 402 23.28 11.93 24.48
CA TYR A 402 23.14 11.94 23.03
C TYR A 402 23.08 10.52 22.45
N PHE A 403 22.31 10.34 21.38
CA PHE A 403 22.11 9.03 20.76
C PHE A 403 23.42 8.40 20.27
N VAL A 404 24.28 9.17 19.61
CA VAL A 404 25.56 8.70 19.07
C VAL A 404 26.45 8.12 20.16
N ASP A 405 26.54 8.81 21.30
CA ASP A 405 27.37 8.41 22.43
C ASP A 405 26.84 7.10 23.06
N VAL A 406 25.53 7.02 23.28
CA VAL A 406 24.90 5.84 23.87
C VAL A 406 24.96 4.65 22.92
N LEU A 407 24.77 4.87 21.61
CA LEU A 407 24.85 3.82 20.60
C LEU A 407 26.29 3.29 20.46
N ALA A 408 27.30 4.15 20.45
CA ALA A 408 28.69 3.72 20.39
C ALA A 408 29.07 2.86 21.60
N ARG A 409 28.62 3.26 22.80
CA ARG A 409 28.76 2.46 24.01
C ARG A 409 28.01 1.13 23.91
N TYR A 410 26.77 1.16 23.43
CA TYR A 410 25.95 -0.04 23.26
C TYR A 410 26.60 -1.06 22.33
N ARG A 411 27.15 -0.61 21.19
CA ARG A 411 27.91 -1.46 20.25
C ARG A 411 29.12 -2.10 20.91
N THR A 412 29.86 -1.32 21.68
CA THR A 412 31.11 -1.78 22.32
C THR A 412 30.86 -2.68 23.52
N GLU A 413 29.90 -2.34 24.39
CA GLU A 413 29.64 -3.06 25.64
C GLU A 413 28.88 -4.40 25.42
N LEU A 414 28.15 -4.52 24.31
CA LEU A 414 27.36 -5.71 23.95
C LEU A 414 27.86 -6.46 22.70
N ASP A 415 28.94 -5.98 22.07
CA ASP A 415 29.53 -6.58 20.86
C ASP A 415 28.51 -6.83 19.74
N ILE A 416 27.68 -5.84 19.46
CA ILE A 416 26.61 -5.91 18.45
C ILE A 416 26.59 -4.67 17.57
N ASN A 417 26.20 -4.82 16.31
CA ASN A 417 26.10 -3.72 15.37
C ASN A 417 24.67 -3.60 14.83
N PRO A 418 23.76 -2.95 15.56
CA PRO A 418 22.36 -2.86 15.17
C PRO A 418 22.17 -1.94 13.96
N ASP A 419 21.22 -2.31 13.08
CA ASP A 419 20.72 -1.41 12.06
C ASP A 419 19.78 -0.37 12.69
N VAL A 420 19.88 0.89 12.27
CA VAL A 420 19.02 1.97 12.79
C VAL A 420 18.07 2.47 11.71
N LEU A 421 16.77 2.43 11.98
CA LEU A 421 15.72 3.02 11.15
C LEU A 421 15.07 4.19 11.88
N PHE A 422 15.32 5.41 11.40
CA PHE A 422 14.57 6.59 11.81
C PHE A 422 13.25 6.68 11.07
N ILE A 423 12.17 6.95 11.80
CA ILE A 423 10.87 7.30 11.27
C ILE A 423 10.64 8.75 11.63
N HIS A 424 10.83 9.61 10.63
CA HIS A 424 10.72 11.04 10.75
C HIS A 424 9.26 11.48 10.80
N VAL A 425 8.93 12.25 11.84
CA VAL A 425 7.56 12.75 12.06
C VAL A 425 7.58 14.26 12.10
N GLY A 426 6.69 14.91 11.34
CA GLY A 426 6.59 16.37 11.34
C GLY A 426 7.81 17.06 10.71
N ASN A 427 8.27 18.16 11.32
CA ASN A 427 9.42 18.93 10.84
C ASN A 427 10.72 18.35 11.39
N TYR A 428 11.32 17.43 10.64
CA TYR A 428 12.53 16.73 11.05
C TYR A 428 13.82 17.42 10.59
N ARG A 429 14.96 16.99 11.15
CA ARG A 429 16.32 17.29 10.66
C ARG A 429 17.00 16.01 10.21
N ASP A 430 17.92 16.10 9.24
CA ASP A 430 18.76 14.97 8.79
C ASP A 430 20.14 14.96 9.47
N THR A 431 20.30 15.74 10.54
CA THR A 431 21.61 15.93 11.16
C THR A 431 22.10 14.67 11.88
N MET A 432 21.22 13.92 12.55
CA MET A 432 21.63 12.73 13.30
C MET A 432 21.94 11.57 12.36
N SER A 433 21.07 11.35 11.38
CA SER A 433 21.29 10.33 10.34
C SER A 433 22.61 10.53 9.58
N GLY A 434 22.98 11.77 9.24
CA GLY A 434 24.26 12.09 8.61
C GLY A 434 25.48 11.83 9.52
N VAL A 435 25.39 12.14 10.82
CA VAL A 435 26.45 11.88 11.79
C VAL A 435 26.67 10.38 11.99
N LEU A 436 25.59 9.60 12.10
CA LEU A 436 25.68 8.15 12.29
C LEU A 436 26.22 7.43 11.03
N THR A 437 25.82 7.88 9.85
CA THR A 437 26.37 7.39 8.57
C THR A 437 27.88 7.63 8.51
N SER A 438 28.34 8.81 8.94
CA SER A 438 29.76 9.15 9.00
C SER A 438 30.52 8.30 10.04
N ALA A 439 29.83 7.81 11.06
CA ALA A 439 30.36 6.89 12.09
C ALA A 439 30.30 5.40 11.68
N GLY A 440 29.91 5.10 10.44
CA GLY A 440 29.83 3.74 9.91
C GLY A 440 28.71 2.90 10.54
N VAL A 441 27.67 3.55 11.07
CA VAL A 441 26.44 2.87 11.51
C VAL A 441 25.50 2.74 10.30
N PRO A 442 24.93 1.56 10.03
CA PRO A 442 23.88 1.43 9.03
C PRO A 442 22.65 2.21 9.50
N VAL A 443 22.38 3.35 8.86
CA VAL A 443 21.27 4.24 9.22
C VAL A 443 20.38 4.50 8.03
N GLU A 444 19.09 4.50 8.30
CA GLU A 444 18.07 4.74 7.32
C GLU A 444 17.00 5.63 7.86
N THR A 445 16.36 6.35 6.95
CA THR A 445 15.32 7.30 7.28
C THR A 445 14.08 6.98 6.47
N TYR A 446 12.94 7.01 7.16
CA TYR A 446 11.63 6.90 6.58
C TYR A 446 10.81 8.11 6.99
N ARG A 447 10.33 8.87 6.00
CA ARG A 447 9.51 10.04 6.24
C ARG A 447 8.04 9.67 6.39
N PHE A 448 7.45 10.02 7.51
CA PHE A 448 6.03 9.88 7.76
C PHE A 448 5.28 11.19 7.52
N ASP A 449 4.54 11.26 6.42
CA ASP A 449 3.76 12.46 6.02
C ASP A 449 2.31 12.48 6.56
N GLY A 450 2.04 11.75 7.65
CA GLY A 450 0.68 11.62 8.19
C GLY A 450 -0.11 10.46 7.60
N ASP A 451 0.48 9.72 6.65
CA ASP A 451 -0.15 8.57 6.03
C ASP A 451 0.02 7.28 6.85
N TYR A 452 -0.90 7.07 7.78
CA TYR A 452 -0.96 5.81 8.53
C TYR A 452 -1.20 4.58 7.64
N TYR A 453 -1.62 4.72 6.36
CA TYR A 453 -1.78 3.62 5.41
C TYR A 453 -0.45 3.07 4.88
N ALA A 454 0.65 3.83 5.02
CA ALA A 454 1.96 3.47 4.46
C ALA A 454 2.82 2.63 5.43
N LEU A 455 2.53 2.64 6.73
CA LEU A 455 3.31 1.94 7.76
C LEU A 455 3.51 0.43 7.49
N PRO A 456 2.53 -0.33 6.95
CA PRO A 456 2.74 -1.73 6.60
C PRO A 456 3.76 -1.95 5.48
N ASN A 457 4.03 -0.94 4.64
CA ASN A 457 5.10 -1.05 3.63
C ASN A 457 6.49 -1.14 4.27
N LEU A 458 6.62 -0.80 5.55
CA LEU A 458 7.86 -0.98 6.32
C LEU A 458 8.07 -2.43 6.73
N LEU A 459 7.03 -3.27 6.81
CA LEU A 459 7.17 -4.67 7.24
C LEU A 459 8.19 -5.45 6.41
N PRO A 460 8.18 -5.42 5.05
CA PRO A 460 9.21 -6.07 4.26
C PRO A 460 10.64 -5.62 4.58
N LEU A 461 10.83 -4.39 5.04
CA LEU A 461 12.15 -3.86 5.44
C LEU A 461 12.57 -4.39 6.80
N LEU A 462 11.62 -4.46 7.74
CA LEU A 462 11.84 -4.95 9.10
C LEU A 462 11.95 -6.48 9.16
N SER A 463 11.36 -7.20 8.20
CA SER A 463 11.31 -8.66 8.19
C SER A 463 12.57 -9.31 7.61
N ARG A 464 13.42 -8.56 6.92
CA ARG A 464 14.50 -9.14 6.11
C ARG A 464 15.85 -9.02 6.80
N PRO A 465 16.60 -10.13 6.93
CA PRO A 465 17.88 -10.16 7.63
C PRO A 465 18.98 -9.37 6.90
N ASN A 466 18.90 -9.24 5.57
CA ASN A 466 19.88 -8.50 4.79
C ASN A 466 19.23 -7.79 3.59
N ARG A 467 19.54 -6.50 3.41
CA ARG A 467 19.03 -5.67 2.32
C ARG A 467 19.66 -5.98 0.98
N VAL A 468 20.87 -6.53 0.99
CA VAL A 468 21.50 -7.09 -0.20
C VAL A 468 20.59 -8.17 -0.79
N ASP A 469 19.97 -9.02 0.05
CA ASP A 469 19.07 -10.07 -0.43
C ASP A 469 17.81 -9.47 -1.08
N LEU A 470 17.27 -8.37 -0.55
CA LEU A 470 16.16 -7.65 -1.21
C LEU A 470 16.58 -7.09 -2.58
N LEU A 471 17.77 -6.51 -2.69
CA LEU A 471 18.30 -6.03 -3.97
C LEU A 471 18.48 -7.18 -4.96
N MET A 472 19.01 -8.31 -4.49
CA MET A 472 19.22 -9.51 -5.31
C MET A 472 17.88 -10.12 -5.75
N ASP A 473 16.88 -10.18 -4.87
CA ASP A 473 15.53 -10.62 -5.19
C ASP A 473 14.90 -9.75 -6.28
N ILE A 474 15.04 -8.42 -6.16
CA ILE A 474 14.52 -7.48 -7.14
C ILE A 474 15.20 -7.72 -8.49
N LEU A 475 16.52 -7.77 -8.53
CA LEU A 475 17.29 -8.02 -9.75
C LEU A 475 17.01 -9.39 -10.36
N ALA A 476 16.66 -10.39 -9.55
CA ALA A 476 16.28 -11.72 -10.01
C ALA A 476 14.91 -11.76 -10.70
N VAL A 477 14.06 -10.74 -10.53
CA VAL A 477 12.75 -10.69 -11.21
C VAL A 477 12.94 -10.42 -12.70
N PRO A 478 12.62 -11.34 -13.62
CA PRO A 478 12.84 -11.11 -15.04
C PRO A 478 11.92 -10.02 -15.60
N LEU A 479 12.45 -9.22 -16.53
CA LEU A 479 11.65 -8.29 -17.33
C LEU A 479 10.76 -9.08 -18.30
N PRO A 480 9.42 -8.92 -18.27
CA PRO A 480 8.55 -9.65 -19.18
C PRO A 480 8.77 -9.21 -20.62
N THR A 481 8.89 -10.18 -21.51
CA THR A 481 9.04 -9.97 -22.95
C THR A 481 7.72 -10.21 -23.68
N ARG A 482 7.53 -9.56 -24.83
CA ARG A 482 6.32 -9.74 -25.62
C ARG A 482 6.33 -11.05 -26.40
N ASP A 483 5.21 -11.77 -26.39
CA ASP A 483 5.03 -13.02 -27.13
C ASP A 483 5.34 -12.88 -28.64
N ASP A 484 4.99 -11.74 -29.23
CA ASP A 484 5.25 -11.47 -30.66
C ASP A 484 6.73 -11.24 -31.00
N LYS A 485 7.61 -11.15 -29.99
CA LYS A 485 9.07 -11.12 -30.16
C LYS A 485 9.76 -12.38 -29.65
N ALA A 486 9.18 -13.06 -28.66
CA ALA A 486 9.71 -14.33 -28.14
C ALA A 486 9.64 -15.48 -29.16
N GLN A 487 8.86 -15.34 -30.24
CA GLN A 487 8.85 -16.29 -31.37
C GLN A 487 9.94 -16.00 -32.42
N VAL A 488 10.70 -14.92 -32.28
CA VAL A 488 11.71 -14.44 -33.25
C VAL A 488 13.12 -14.46 -32.66
N ALA A 489 13.26 -14.71 -31.36
CA ALA A 489 14.52 -14.97 -30.66
C ALA A 489 14.61 -16.47 -30.36
#